data_AF-A0A4U0FCK6-F1
#
_entry.id   AF-A0A4U0FCK6-F1
#
_cell.length_a   1.000
_cell.length_b   1.000
_cell.length_c   1.000
_cell.angle_alpha   90.00
_cell.angle_beta   90.00
_cell.angle_gamma   90.00
#
_symmetry.space_group_name_H-M   'P 1'
#
loop_
_entity.id
_entity.type
_entity.pdbx_description
1 polymer ?
#
loop_
_entity_poly.entity_id
_entity_poly.type
_entity_poly.pdbx_seq_one_letter_code
_entity_poly.pdbx_strand_id
1 'polypeptide(L)'
;MNDEYTTRVTVDIYGTQYSLKGHSSPDYMKRVAAVVNEQMIKVSGSDTRLDLPRLAVLAAVNMADELLRLRRDNERLLQEEIERKRLAEELERERAESDTLRASLAAEREEAQAALEQLQSQLEQERKLSEQALAAAEESLREERSERAGEKSQWLTQETEWLKLRSQLESEAERLSGELETQRREAAETLRERQTAYTEAAEKLRAQTVARERAERERDDLNRHLAELAEQERAARESASQLQEQLASARQEQQSAEERAAVVEARAAELAETEESLLKAKELAAKELEAAQAQAAALGVREAELNASQQELVELRREHDALRMEYAKLQNEYNEWIDLIDNP
;
A
#
# COMPACT_ATOMS: atom_id res chain seq x y z
N MET A 1 -20.26 -100.09 142.31
CA MET A 1 -20.13 -101.56 142.23
C MET A 1 -19.82 -101.90 140.79
N ASN A 2 -18.53 -102.03 140.45
CA ASN A 2 -18.10 -102.66 139.20
C ASN A 2 -17.52 -104.00 139.60
N ASP A 3 -18.36 -105.05 139.56
CA ASP A 3 -17.83 -106.41 139.49
C ASP A 3 -17.13 -106.51 138.13
N GLU A 4 -15.82 -106.28 138.14
CA GLU A 4 -14.97 -106.62 137.02
C GLU A 4 -15.18 -108.10 136.71
N TYR A 5 -15.76 -108.40 135.55
CA TYR A 5 -15.96 -109.74 135.01
C TYR A 5 -14.61 -110.47 134.89
N THR A 6 -14.14 -111.01 136.01
CA THR A 6 -12.91 -111.79 136.11
C THR A 6 -13.25 -113.17 135.59
N THR A 7 -12.87 -113.42 134.35
CA THR A 7 -13.10 -114.72 133.74
C THR A 7 -11.95 -115.65 134.12
N ARG A 8 -12.28 -116.80 134.70
CA ARG A 8 -11.29 -117.81 135.13
C ARG A 8 -11.23 -118.92 134.11
N VAL A 9 -10.06 -119.12 133.50
CA VAL A 9 -9.85 -120.15 132.48
C VAL A 9 -8.67 -121.01 132.89
N THR A 10 -8.88 -122.32 132.87
CA THR A 10 -7.82 -123.30 133.13
C THR A 10 -7.17 -123.67 131.80
N VAL A 11 -5.87 -123.50 131.70
CA VAL A 11 -5.05 -123.74 130.51
C VAL A 11 -3.86 -124.62 130.86
N ASP A 12 -3.32 -125.34 129.88
CA ASP A 12 -2.10 -126.15 130.03
C ASP A 12 -0.95 -125.45 129.29
N ILE A 13 0.15 -125.19 129.99
CA ILE A 13 1.35 -124.56 129.45
C ILE A 13 2.53 -125.45 129.82
N TYR A 14 3.16 -126.04 128.80
CA TYR A 14 4.33 -126.91 128.91
C TYR A 14 4.12 -128.09 129.90
N GLY A 15 2.93 -128.70 129.88
CA GLY A 15 2.56 -129.85 130.71
C GLY A 15 2.19 -129.49 132.16
N THR A 16 2.07 -128.20 132.48
CA THR A 16 1.60 -127.71 133.79
C THR A 16 0.29 -126.96 133.61
N GLN A 17 -0.72 -127.36 134.40
CA GLN A 17 -2.04 -126.73 134.36
C GLN A 17 -2.07 -125.45 135.20
N TYR A 18 -2.32 -124.30 134.56
CA TYR A 18 -2.45 -123.00 135.19
C TYR A 18 -3.91 -122.51 135.14
N SER A 19 -4.37 -121.86 136.20
CA SER A 19 -5.68 -121.20 136.23
C SER A 19 -5.51 -119.68 136.13
N LEU A 20 -5.72 -119.15 134.92
CA LEU A 20 -5.58 -117.72 134.63
C LEU A 20 -6.85 -116.97 135.00
N LYS A 21 -6.67 -115.78 135.57
CA LYS A 21 -7.73 -114.81 135.84
C LYS A 21 -7.41 -113.52 135.09
N GLY A 22 -8.35 -113.01 134.32
CA GLY A 22 -8.17 -111.75 133.60
C GLY A 22 -9.47 -111.17 133.05
N HIS A 23 -9.35 -109.95 132.53
CA HIS A 23 -10.47 -109.14 131.99
C HIS A 23 -10.68 -109.31 130.49
N SER A 24 -9.93 -110.21 129.85
CA SER A 24 -10.03 -110.52 128.41
C SER A 24 -10.99 -111.68 128.13
N SER A 25 -11.40 -111.87 126.87
CA SER A 25 -12.29 -112.99 126.52
C SER A 25 -11.61 -114.35 126.74
N PRO A 26 -12.37 -115.42 127.10
CA PRO A 26 -11.85 -116.77 127.26
C PRO A 26 -11.02 -117.27 126.08
N ASP A 27 -11.47 -116.98 124.85
CA ASP A 27 -10.79 -117.40 123.63
C ASP A 27 -9.48 -116.65 123.41
N TYR A 28 -9.42 -115.35 123.74
CA TYR A 28 -8.17 -114.59 123.69
C TYR A 28 -7.17 -115.14 124.72
N MET A 29 -7.62 -115.42 125.95
CA MET A 29 -6.75 -115.99 126.99
C MET A 29 -6.22 -117.39 126.62
N LYS A 30 -7.05 -118.24 126.02
CA LYS A 30 -6.60 -119.55 125.47
C LYS A 30 -5.59 -119.37 124.35
N ARG A 31 -5.78 -118.41 123.44
CA ARG A 31 -4.80 -118.10 122.38
C ARG A 31 -3.48 -117.59 122.94
N VAL A 32 -3.50 -116.68 123.91
CA VAL A 32 -2.28 -116.20 124.59
C VAL A 32 -1.56 -117.37 125.25
N ALA A 33 -2.27 -118.24 125.98
CA ALA A 33 -1.67 -119.43 126.58
C ALA A 33 -1.07 -120.39 125.53
N ALA A 34 -1.74 -120.57 124.38
CA ALA A 34 -1.23 -121.37 123.28
C ALA A 34 0.07 -120.79 122.68
N VAL A 35 0.15 -119.47 122.51
CA VAL A 35 1.35 -118.77 122.03
C VAL A 35 2.51 -118.92 123.02
N VAL A 36 2.25 -118.75 124.32
CA VAL A 36 3.27 -118.96 125.37
C VAL A 36 3.77 -120.40 125.36
N ASN A 37 2.86 -121.37 125.28
CA ASN A 37 3.19 -122.80 125.20
C ASN A 37 4.03 -123.11 123.96
N GLU A 38 3.65 -122.59 122.79
CA GLU A 38 4.40 -122.75 121.55
C GLU A 38 5.81 -122.17 121.67
N GLN A 39 5.95 -120.99 122.29
CA GLN A 39 7.26 -120.38 122.49
C GLN A 39 8.14 -121.16 123.47
N MET A 40 7.56 -121.67 124.55
CA MET A 40 8.29 -122.55 125.48
C MET A 40 8.77 -123.83 124.80
N ILE A 41 7.97 -124.42 123.90
CA ILE A 41 8.36 -125.58 123.09
C ILE A 41 9.46 -125.22 122.07
N LYS A 42 9.35 -124.08 121.39
CA LYS A 42 10.37 -123.61 120.42
C LYS A 42 11.73 -123.38 121.09
N VAL A 43 11.73 -122.76 122.26
CA VAL A 43 12.97 -122.47 123.01
C VAL A 43 13.57 -123.75 123.59
N SER A 44 12.74 -124.71 124.07
CA SER A 44 13.26 -125.96 124.64
C SER A 44 13.91 -126.88 123.61
N GLY A 45 13.51 -126.80 122.34
CA GLY A 45 14.16 -127.50 121.23
C GLY A 45 15.55 -126.96 120.89
N SER A 46 15.86 -125.72 121.29
CA SER A 46 17.13 -125.05 120.97
C SER A 46 18.22 -125.32 122.01
N ASP A 47 17.86 -125.51 123.28
CA ASP A 47 18.81 -125.77 124.37
C ASP A 47 18.18 -126.67 125.46
N THR A 48 18.68 -127.90 125.60
CA THR A 48 18.00 -128.99 126.32
C THR A 48 18.34 -129.08 127.82
N ARG A 49 19.16 -128.16 128.34
CA ARG A 49 19.70 -128.21 129.72
C ARG A 49 19.15 -127.12 130.65
N LEU A 50 18.08 -126.44 130.26
CA LEU A 50 17.47 -125.36 131.04
C LEU A 50 16.38 -125.91 131.98
N ASP A 51 16.32 -125.38 133.21
CA ASP A 51 15.22 -125.67 134.14
C ASP A 51 13.92 -125.00 133.67
N LEU A 52 12.76 -125.52 134.09
CA LEU A 52 11.44 -125.02 133.67
C LEU A 52 11.26 -123.51 133.92
N PRO A 53 11.72 -122.93 135.06
CA PRO A 53 11.69 -121.48 135.27
C PRO A 53 12.55 -120.68 134.28
N ARG A 54 13.79 -121.10 133.99
CA ARG A 54 14.66 -120.39 133.03
C ARG A 54 14.12 -120.50 131.61
N LEU A 55 13.54 -121.64 131.24
CA LEU A 55 12.87 -121.82 129.95
C LEU A 55 11.69 -120.85 129.79
N ALA A 56 10.84 -120.72 130.82
CA ALA A 56 9.72 -119.79 130.81
C ALA A 56 10.18 -118.32 130.70
N VAL A 57 11.26 -117.95 131.41
CA VAL A 57 11.86 -116.61 131.32
C VAL A 57 12.44 -116.35 129.92
N LEU A 58 13.13 -117.32 129.32
CA LEU A 58 13.68 -117.15 127.96
C LEU A 58 12.58 -117.08 126.89
N ALA A 59 11.51 -117.86 127.03
CA ALA A 59 10.31 -117.74 126.19
C ALA A 59 9.65 -116.36 126.34
N ALA A 60 9.55 -115.83 127.58
CA ALA A 60 9.04 -114.49 127.84
C ALA A 60 9.92 -113.40 127.24
N VAL A 61 11.26 -113.53 127.32
CA VAL A 61 12.22 -112.60 126.69
C VAL A 61 12.08 -112.62 125.17
N ASN A 62 11.95 -113.80 124.56
CA ASN A 62 11.79 -113.93 123.11
C ASN A 62 10.45 -113.32 122.63
N MET A 63 9.35 -113.59 123.33
CA MET A 63 8.05 -112.94 123.04
C MET A 63 8.11 -111.42 123.25
N ALA A 64 8.83 -110.94 124.27
CA ALA A 64 9.02 -109.53 124.50
C ALA A 64 9.84 -108.88 123.38
N ASP A 65 10.89 -109.55 122.87
CA ASP A 65 11.68 -109.07 121.74
C ASP A 65 10.85 -109.03 120.43
N GLU A 66 10.08 -110.09 120.13
CA GLU A 66 9.14 -110.10 119.00
C GLU A 66 8.11 -108.97 119.09
N LEU A 67 7.54 -108.73 120.27
CA LEU A 67 6.61 -107.62 120.49
C LEU A 67 7.30 -106.27 120.28
N LEU A 68 8.52 -106.09 120.79
CA LEU A 68 9.30 -104.86 120.60
C LEU A 68 9.73 -104.66 119.15
N ARG A 69 9.97 -105.73 118.39
CA ARG A 69 10.25 -105.68 116.95
C ARG A 69 9.01 -105.30 116.16
N LEU A 70 7.87 -105.96 116.42
CA LEU A 70 6.59 -105.64 115.78
C LEU A 70 6.13 -104.21 116.08
N ARG A 71 6.36 -103.70 117.29
CA ARG A 71 6.10 -102.29 117.63
C ARG A 71 6.96 -101.34 116.80
N ARG A 72 8.26 -101.60 116.70
CA ARG A 72 9.17 -100.81 115.85
C ARG A 72 8.76 -100.84 114.38
N ASP A 73 8.37 -102.00 113.86
CA ASP A 73 7.89 -102.14 112.48
C ASP A 73 6.56 -101.42 112.27
N ASN A 74 5.64 -101.47 113.23
CA ASN A 74 4.36 -100.75 113.15
C ASN A 74 4.56 -99.23 113.20
N GLU A 75 5.45 -98.75 114.07
CA GLU A 75 5.85 -97.34 114.13
C GLU A 75 6.46 -96.88 112.80
N ARG A 76 7.35 -97.70 112.20
CA ARG A 76 7.93 -97.42 110.89
C ARG A 76 6.88 -97.37 109.78
N LEU A 77 5.98 -98.35 109.71
CA LEU A 77 4.90 -98.39 108.73
C LEU A 77 3.93 -97.21 108.90
N LEU A 78 3.65 -96.81 110.14
CA LEU A 78 2.82 -95.64 110.43
C LEU A 78 3.50 -94.36 109.94
N GLN A 79 4.82 -94.22 110.15
CA GLN A 79 5.60 -93.10 109.62
C GLN A 79 5.61 -93.08 108.09
N GLU A 80 5.83 -94.22 107.43
CA GLU A 80 5.80 -94.35 105.97
C GLU A 80 4.42 -93.96 105.39
N GLU A 81 3.32 -94.35 106.04
CA GLU A 81 1.97 -93.99 105.61
C GLU A 81 1.67 -92.50 105.81
N ILE A 82 2.18 -91.88 106.89
CA ILE A 82 2.08 -90.42 107.11
C ILE A 82 2.87 -89.67 106.03
N GLU A 83 4.12 -90.06 105.76
CA GLU A 83 4.95 -89.45 104.72
C GLU A 83 4.31 -89.62 103.34
N ARG A 84 3.78 -90.81 103.02
CA ARG A 84 3.08 -91.06 101.76
C ARG A 84 1.85 -90.17 101.61
N LYS A 85 1.06 -89.99 102.66
CA LYS A 85 -0.11 -89.08 102.63
C LYS A 85 0.32 -87.64 102.40
N ARG A 86 1.37 -87.18 103.08
CA ARG A 86 1.93 -85.84 102.90
C ARG A 86 2.41 -85.62 101.46
N LEU A 87 3.17 -86.57 100.90
CA LEU A 87 3.64 -86.51 99.52
C LEU A 87 2.48 -86.55 98.51
N ALA A 88 1.44 -87.33 98.78
CA ALA A 88 0.24 -87.37 97.92
C ALA A 88 -0.51 -86.02 97.94
N GLU A 89 -0.65 -85.40 99.11
CA GLU A 89 -1.25 -84.06 99.24
C GLU A 89 -0.40 -82.99 98.53
N GLU A 90 0.92 -83.07 98.60
CA GLU A 90 1.82 -82.15 97.91
C GLU A 90 1.72 -82.31 96.39
N LEU A 91 1.71 -83.55 95.88
CA LEU A 91 1.53 -83.85 94.47
C LEU A 91 0.16 -83.38 93.94
N GLU A 92 -0.90 -83.54 94.72
CA GLU A 92 -2.24 -83.03 94.37
C GLU A 92 -2.25 -81.50 94.26
N ARG A 93 -1.57 -80.79 95.19
CA ARG A 93 -1.43 -79.33 95.13
C ARG A 93 -0.65 -78.88 93.91
N GLU A 94 0.50 -79.49 93.64
CA GLU A 94 1.31 -79.16 92.45
C GLU A 94 0.56 -79.43 91.15
N ARG A 95 -0.22 -80.52 91.09
CA ARG A 95 -1.08 -80.81 89.93
C ARG A 95 -2.17 -79.76 89.77
N ALA A 96 -2.85 -79.37 90.83
CA ALA A 96 -3.85 -78.31 90.79
C ALA A 96 -3.26 -76.96 90.36
N GLU A 97 -2.06 -76.61 90.85
CA GLU A 97 -1.32 -75.43 90.41
C GLU A 97 -0.95 -75.53 88.92
N SER A 98 -0.46 -76.70 88.46
CA SER A 98 -0.14 -76.91 87.05
C SER A 98 -1.37 -76.81 86.14
N ASP A 99 -2.50 -77.34 86.59
CA ASP A 99 -3.75 -77.32 85.82
C ASP A 99 -4.35 -75.91 85.75
N THR A 100 -4.29 -75.14 86.84
CA THR A 100 -4.70 -73.72 86.83
C THR A 100 -3.81 -72.87 85.92
N LEU A 101 -2.48 -73.07 85.96
CA LEU A 101 -1.54 -72.42 85.06
C LEU A 101 -1.75 -72.80 83.59
N ARG A 102 -2.06 -74.07 83.32
CA ARG A 102 -2.40 -74.52 81.96
C ARG A 102 -3.69 -73.89 81.47
N ALA A 103 -4.70 -73.77 82.33
CA ALA A 103 -5.95 -73.12 82.00
C ALA A 103 -5.76 -71.62 81.71
N SER A 104 -4.96 -70.89 82.52
CA SER A 104 -4.67 -69.48 82.28
C SER A 104 -3.90 -69.28 80.97
N LEU A 105 -2.88 -70.11 80.70
CA LEU A 105 -2.14 -70.06 79.45
C LEU A 105 -3.01 -70.40 78.22
N ALA A 106 -3.97 -71.32 78.36
CA ALA A 106 -4.91 -71.64 77.29
C ALA A 106 -5.81 -70.44 77.00
N ALA A 107 -6.35 -69.78 78.03
CA ALA A 107 -7.17 -68.58 77.89
C ALA A 107 -6.39 -67.42 77.24
N GLU A 108 -5.16 -67.14 77.69
CA GLU A 108 -4.32 -66.09 77.08
C GLU A 108 -4.01 -66.39 75.61
N ARG A 109 -3.79 -67.66 75.26
CA ARG A 109 -3.57 -68.06 73.86
C ARG A 109 -4.81 -67.86 72.99
N GLU A 110 -5.98 -68.17 73.52
CA GLU A 110 -7.26 -67.99 72.81
C GLU A 110 -7.55 -66.50 72.60
N GLU A 111 -7.35 -65.67 73.63
CA GLU A 111 -7.46 -64.20 73.51
C GLU A 111 -6.46 -63.63 72.49
N ALA A 112 -5.19 -64.08 72.53
CA ALA A 112 -4.17 -63.65 71.58
C ALA A 112 -4.49 -64.08 70.14
N GLN A 113 -5.05 -65.29 69.94
CA GLN A 113 -5.50 -65.77 68.64
C GLN A 113 -6.67 -64.93 68.12
N ALA A 114 -7.68 -64.67 68.95
CA ALA A 114 -8.81 -63.84 68.57
C ALA A 114 -8.37 -62.40 68.21
N ALA A 115 -7.43 -61.83 68.97
CA ALA A 115 -6.87 -60.51 68.68
C ALA A 115 -6.10 -60.50 67.34
N LEU A 116 -5.36 -61.56 67.04
CA LEU A 116 -4.63 -61.71 65.78
C LEU A 116 -5.59 -61.84 64.59
N GLU A 117 -6.66 -62.62 64.71
CA GLU A 117 -7.70 -62.75 63.68
C GLU A 117 -8.42 -61.41 63.43
N GLN A 118 -8.76 -60.68 64.50
CA GLN A 118 -9.34 -59.34 64.37
C GLN A 118 -8.38 -58.38 63.65
N LEU A 119 -7.10 -58.35 64.02
CA LEU A 119 -6.10 -57.49 63.39
C LEU A 119 -5.91 -57.86 61.90
N GLN A 120 -5.87 -59.14 61.56
CA GLN A 120 -5.80 -59.60 60.17
C GLN A 120 -7.01 -59.13 59.37
N SER A 121 -8.21 -59.26 59.94
CA SER A 121 -9.44 -58.80 59.29
C SER A 121 -9.46 -57.28 59.05
N GLN A 122 -8.94 -56.49 60.00
CA GLN A 122 -8.80 -55.04 59.87
C GLN A 122 -7.79 -54.68 58.78
N LEU A 123 -6.61 -55.31 58.78
CA LEU A 123 -5.60 -55.09 57.75
C LEU A 123 -6.10 -55.45 56.35
N GLU A 124 -6.87 -56.54 56.20
CA GLU A 124 -7.48 -56.90 54.92
C GLU A 124 -8.52 -55.86 54.47
N GLN A 125 -9.32 -55.32 55.38
CA GLN A 125 -10.29 -54.27 55.08
C GLN A 125 -9.58 -52.97 54.66
N GLU A 126 -8.59 -52.51 55.42
CA GLU A 126 -7.79 -51.32 55.11
C GLU A 126 -7.07 -51.48 53.76
N ARG A 127 -6.49 -52.66 53.51
CA ARG A 127 -5.85 -52.96 52.23
C ARG A 127 -6.85 -52.89 51.07
N LYS A 128 -8.05 -53.47 51.21
CA LYS A 128 -9.10 -53.39 50.18
C LYS A 128 -9.53 -51.94 49.93
N LEU A 129 -9.73 -51.15 50.98
CA LEU A 129 -10.08 -49.73 50.85
C LEU A 129 -8.96 -48.94 50.17
N SER A 130 -7.71 -49.22 50.51
CA SER A 130 -6.54 -48.59 49.89
C SER A 130 -6.41 -48.96 48.41
N GLU A 131 -6.60 -50.23 48.05
CA GLU A 131 -6.59 -50.70 46.65
C GLU A 131 -7.73 -50.05 45.84
N GLN A 132 -8.93 -49.92 46.41
CA GLN A 132 -10.05 -49.23 45.76
C GLN A 132 -9.79 -47.73 45.59
N ALA A 133 -9.22 -47.07 46.60
CA ALA A 133 -8.86 -45.66 46.52
C ALA A 133 -7.77 -45.40 45.46
N LEU A 134 -6.77 -46.29 45.37
CA LEU A 134 -5.74 -46.22 44.35
C LEU A 134 -6.33 -46.40 42.95
N ALA A 135 -7.19 -47.41 42.75
CA ALA A 135 -7.85 -47.66 41.47
C ALA A 135 -8.71 -46.46 41.02
N ALA A 136 -9.50 -45.88 41.94
CA ALA A 136 -10.30 -44.69 41.65
C ALA A 136 -9.43 -43.46 41.31
N ALA A 137 -8.30 -43.29 42.00
CA ALA A 137 -7.36 -42.21 41.70
C ALA A 137 -6.67 -42.40 40.34
N GLU A 138 -6.29 -43.63 39.99
CA GLU A 138 -5.72 -43.96 38.67
C GLU A 138 -6.72 -43.72 37.53
N GLU A 139 -7.99 -44.08 37.74
CA GLU A 139 -9.07 -43.84 36.77
C GLU A 139 -9.31 -42.34 36.56
N SER A 140 -9.44 -41.56 37.64
CA SER A 140 -9.59 -40.11 37.55
C SER A 140 -8.39 -39.44 36.87
N LEU A 141 -7.16 -39.85 37.19
CA LEU A 141 -5.96 -39.36 36.50
C LEU A 141 -5.93 -39.74 35.01
N ARG A 142 -6.47 -40.91 34.66
CA ARG A 142 -6.57 -41.37 33.27
C ARG A 142 -7.59 -40.54 32.48
N GLU A 143 -8.73 -40.23 33.09
CA GLU A 143 -9.75 -39.34 32.52
C GLU A 143 -9.19 -37.93 32.31
N GLU A 144 -8.60 -37.30 33.34
CA GLU A 144 -7.99 -35.98 33.21
C GLU A 144 -6.90 -35.95 32.12
N ARG A 145 -6.08 -37.00 32.02
CA ARG A 145 -5.05 -37.10 30.97
C ARG A 145 -5.67 -37.21 29.58
N SER A 146 -6.76 -37.95 29.45
CA SER A 146 -7.50 -38.08 28.18
C SER A 146 -8.15 -36.76 27.77
N GLU A 147 -8.76 -36.05 28.71
CA GLU A 147 -9.34 -34.72 28.49
C GLU A 147 -8.27 -33.71 28.06
N ARG A 148 -7.17 -33.59 28.83
CA ARG A 148 -6.04 -32.71 28.46
C ARG A 148 -5.43 -33.08 27.11
N ALA A 149 -5.36 -34.37 26.77
CA ALA A 149 -4.89 -34.81 25.47
C ALA A 149 -5.87 -34.39 24.35
N GLY A 150 -7.18 -34.48 24.59
CA GLY A 150 -8.23 -34.01 23.68
C GLY A 150 -8.16 -32.50 23.47
N GLU A 151 -8.10 -31.71 24.53
CA GLU A 151 -7.96 -30.25 24.49
C GLU A 151 -6.69 -29.84 23.73
N LYS A 152 -5.56 -30.49 24.03
CA LYS A 152 -4.30 -30.23 23.31
C LYS A 152 -4.41 -30.54 21.82
N SER A 153 -5.07 -31.65 21.45
CA SER A 153 -5.30 -31.98 20.05
C SER A 153 -6.17 -30.94 19.37
N GLN A 154 -7.24 -30.47 20.02
CA GLN A 154 -8.09 -29.40 19.49
C GLN A 154 -7.32 -28.10 19.32
N TRP A 155 -6.49 -27.73 20.29
CA TRP A 155 -5.65 -26.54 20.22
C TRP A 155 -4.65 -26.62 19.06
N LEU A 156 -3.99 -27.77 18.88
CA LEU A 156 -3.09 -27.98 17.73
C LEU A 156 -3.84 -27.88 16.40
N THR A 157 -5.05 -28.44 16.30
CA THR A 157 -5.85 -28.29 15.08
C THR A 157 -6.18 -26.82 14.80
N GLN A 158 -6.63 -26.08 15.81
CA GLN A 158 -6.93 -24.66 15.68
C GLN A 158 -5.68 -23.83 15.33
N GLU A 159 -4.52 -24.15 15.91
CA GLU A 159 -3.26 -23.49 15.60
C GLU A 159 -2.89 -23.70 14.12
N THR A 160 -3.02 -24.93 13.60
CA THR A 160 -2.75 -25.20 12.19
C THR A 160 -3.75 -24.51 11.25
N GLU A 161 -5.03 -24.42 11.63
CA GLU A 161 -6.03 -23.68 10.88
C GLU A 161 -5.74 -22.18 10.88
N TRP A 162 -5.36 -21.63 12.04
CA TRP A 162 -5.00 -20.24 12.20
C TRP A 162 -3.75 -19.87 11.39
N LEU A 163 -2.74 -20.74 11.36
CA LEU A 163 -1.54 -20.55 10.53
C LEU A 163 -1.88 -20.57 9.03
N LYS A 164 -2.78 -21.45 8.59
CA LYS A 164 -3.27 -21.46 7.19
C LYS A 164 -4.04 -20.19 6.86
N LEU A 165 -4.94 -19.76 7.74
CA LEU A 165 -5.71 -18.53 7.53
C LEU A 165 -4.78 -17.31 7.48
N ARG A 166 -3.79 -17.27 8.36
CA ARG A 166 -2.77 -16.21 8.38
C ARG A 166 -1.98 -16.19 7.08
N SER A 167 -1.49 -17.33 6.58
CA SER A 167 -0.73 -17.35 5.33
C SER A 167 -1.60 -16.96 4.13
N GLN A 168 -2.88 -17.33 4.12
CA GLN A 168 -3.85 -16.87 3.11
C GLN A 168 -3.99 -15.34 3.14
N LEU A 169 -4.22 -14.76 4.32
CA LEU A 169 -4.34 -13.30 4.48
C LEU A 169 -3.05 -12.57 4.10
N GLU A 170 -1.87 -13.11 4.45
CA GLU A 170 -0.57 -12.56 4.04
C GLU A 170 -0.44 -12.58 2.51
N SER A 171 -0.78 -13.70 1.85
CA SER A 171 -0.73 -13.79 0.39
C SER A 171 -1.73 -12.87 -0.32
N GLU A 172 -2.93 -12.69 0.24
CA GLU A 172 -3.92 -11.74 -0.29
C GLU A 172 -3.48 -10.29 -0.12
N ALA A 173 -2.89 -9.95 1.04
CA ALA A 173 -2.33 -8.63 1.29
C ALA A 173 -1.17 -8.31 0.34
N GLU A 174 -0.27 -9.28 0.10
CA GLU A 174 0.81 -9.15 -0.89
C GLU A 174 0.24 -8.95 -2.30
N ARG A 175 -0.72 -9.76 -2.72
CA ARG A 175 -1.38 -9.61 -4.03
C ARG A 175 -2.01 -8.22 -4.20
N LEU A 176 -2.81 -7.78 -3.23
CA LEU A 176 -3.47 -6.47 -3.28
C LEU A 176 -2.46 -5.32 -3.25
N SER A 177 -1.38 -5.45 -2.47
CA SER A 177 -0.31 -4.45 -2.46
C SER A 177 0.39 -4.37 -3.82
N GLY A 178 0.67 -5.50 -4.45
CA GLY A 178 1.24 -5.58 -5.80
C GLY A 178 0.34 -4.95 -6.86
N GLU A 179 -0.97 -5.27 -6.84
CA GLU A 179 -1.97 -4.65 -7.74
C GLU A 179 -2.07 -3.14 -7.55
N LEU A 180 -1.99 -2.67 -6.30
CA LEU A 180 -2.04 -1.24 -6.00
C LEU A 180 -0.75 -0.53 -6.43
N GLU A 181 0.41 -1.17 -6.30
CA GLU A 181 1.68 -0.65 -6.84
C GLU A 181 1.67 -0.57 -8.37
N THR A 182 1.16 -1.59 -9.07
CA THR A 182 1.07 -1.57 -10.54
C THR A 182 0.12 -0.46 -10.99
N GLN A 183 -1.06 -0.36 -10.37
CA GLN A 183 -2.01 0.73 -10.66
C GLN A 183 -1.41 2.11 -10.38
N ARG A 184 -0.64 2.27 -9.30
CA ARG A 184 0.06 3.53 -9.01
C ARG A 184 1.12 3.86 -10.05
N ARG A 185 1.87 2.87 -10.55
CA ARG A 185 2.86 3.05 -11.61
C ARG A 185 2.20 3.47 -12.92
N GLU A 186 1.16 2.75 -13.34
CA GLU A 186 0.38 3.07 -14.54
C GLU A 186 -0.26 4.47 -14.45
N ALA A 187 -0.84 4.82 -13.30
CA ALA A 187 -1.40 6.16 -13.07
C ALA A 187 -0.31 7.26 -13.10
N ALA A 188 0.89 6.98 -12.57
CA ALA A 188 2.00 7.92 -12.60
C ALA A 188 2.56 8.09 -14.03
N GLU A 189 2.64 7.01 -14.81
CA GLU A 189 3.07 7.06 -16.22
C GLU A 189 2.08 7.83 -17.07
N THR A 190 0.79 7.50 -17.01
CA THR A 190 -0.27 8.24 -17.73
C THR A 190 -0.33 9.72 -17.34
N LEU A 191 -0.09 10.06 -16.07
CA LEU A 191 0.02 11.46 -15.64
C LEU A 191 1.24 12.14 -16.25
N ARG A 192 2.41 11.48 -16.28
CA ARG A 192 3.62 12.01 -16.91
C ARG A 192 3.42 12.24 -18.40
N GLU A 193 2.85 11.28 -19.12
CA GLU A 193 2.52 11.40 -20.55
C GLU A 193 1.55 12.57 -20.81
N ARG A 194 0.54 12.73 -19.96
CA ARG A 194 -0.38 13.86 -20.06
C ARG A 194 0.31 15.19 -19.78
N GLN A 195 1.22 15.24 -18.82
CA GLN A 195 2.02 16.42 -18.52
C GLN A 195 2.94 16.79 -19.69
N THR A 196 3.65 15.83 -20.28
CA THR A 196 4.51 16.07 -21.45
C THR A 196 3.70 16.53 -22.66
N ALA A 197 2.55 15.90 -22.92
CA ALA A 197 1.65 16.34 -23.98
C ALA A 197 1.12 17.77 -23.76
N TYR A 198 0.78 18.12 -22.51
CA TYR A 198 0.36 19.47 -22.16
C TYR A 198 1.49 20.50 -22.36
N THR A 199 2.72 20.18 -21.95
CA THR A 199 3.87 21.07 -22.16
C THR A 199 4.17 21.27 -23.64
N GLU A 200 4.17 20.20 -24.44
CA GLU A 200 4.37 20.30 -25.89
C GLU A 200 3.25 21.10 -26.57
N ALA A 201 2.00 20.90 -26.18
CA ALA A 201 0.87 21.67 -26.70
C ALA A 201 1.00 23.16 -26.34
N ALA A 202 1.42 23.48 -25.10
CA ALA A 202 1.66 24.85 -24.67
C ALA A 202 2.81 25.50 -25.44
N GLU A 203 3.91 24.78 -25.70
CA GLU A 203 5.02 25.25 -26.53
C GLU A 203 4.60 25.49 -27.98
N LYS A 204 3.85 24.55 -28.58
CA LYS A 204 3.29 24.71 -29.93
C LYS A 204 2.38 25.93 -30.02
N LEU A 205 1.51 26.13 -29.04
CA LEU A 205 0.63 27.30 -29.00
C LEU A 205 1.44 28.60 -28.89
N ARG A 206 2.46 28.65 -28.02
CA ARG A 206 3.38 29.80 -27.91
C ARG A 206 4.12 30.07 -29.22
N ALA A 207 4.60 29.04 -29.90
CA ALA A 207 5.25 29.17 -31.20
C ALA A 207 4.27 29.71 -32.25
N GLN A 208 3.02 29.22 -32.27
CA GLN A 208 1.97 29.72 -33.15
C GLN A 208 1.61 31.18 -32.86
N THR A 209 1.50 31.59 -31.59
CA THR A 209 1.21 32.99 -31.23
C THR A 209 2.35 33.91 -31.68
N VAL A 210 3.61 33.54 -31.45
CA VAL A 210 4.76 34.32 -31.91
C VAL A 210 4.83 34.39 -33.44
N ALA A 211 4.56 33.28 -34.14
CA ALA A 211 4.53 33.26 -35.60
C ALA A 211 3.40 34.15 -36.15
N ARG A 212 2.22 34.11 -35.51
CA ARG A 212 1.10 34.98 -35.86
C ARG A 212 1.42 36.46 -35.64
N GLU A 213 2.01 36.81 -34.50
CA GLU A 213 2.43 38.19 -34.22
C GLU A 213 3.47 38.69 -35.25
N ARG A 214 4.42 37.83 -35.66
CA ARG A 214 5.38 38.16 -36.73
C ARG A 214 4.67 38.38 -38.06
N ALA A 215 3.77 37.49 -38.45
CA ALA A 215 3.01 37.63 -39.69
C ALA A 215 2.11 38.87 -39.69
N GLU A 216 1.51 39.22 -38.54
CA GLU A 216 0.73 40.46 -38.39
C GLU A 216 1.63 41.70 -38.55
N ARG A 217 2.84 41.71 -37.95
CA ARG A 217 3.82 42.80 -38.14
C ARG A 217 4.28 42.92 -39.60
N GLU A 218 4.64 41.80 -40.23
CA GLU A 218 5.04 41.78 -41.65
C GLU A 218 3.91 42.30 -42.55
N ARG A 219 2.67 41.89 -42.29
CA ARG A 219 1.50 42.40 -43.01
C ARG A 219 1.34 43.91 -42.81
N ASP A 220 1.50 44.40 -41.59
CA ASP A 220 1.35 45.82 -41.26
C ASP A 220 2.49 46.67 -41.87
N ASP A 221 3.73 46.14 -41.93
CA ASP A 221 4.86 46.74 -42.64
C ASP A 221 4.60 46.79 -44.16
N LEU A 222 4.14 45.69 -44.76
CA LEU A 222 3.76 45.63 -46.18
C LEU A 222 2.62 46.60 -46.51
N ASN A 223 1.61 46.71 -45.64
CA ASN A 223 0.52 47.66 -45.80
C ASN A 223 1.03 49.12 -45.75
N ARG A 224 1.99 49.43 -44.88
CA ARG A 224 2.65 50.74 -44.84
C ARG A 224 3.40 51.02 -46.16
N HIS A 225 4.18 50.07 -46.66
CA HIS A 225 4.87 50.22 -47.94
C HIS A 225 3.90 50.37 -49.12
N LEU A 226 2.80 49.62 -49.15
CA LEU A 226 1.76 49.78 -50.18
C LEU A 226 1.11 51.18 -50.11
N ALA A 227 0.88 51.72 -48.92
CA ALA A 227 0.37 53.08 -48.75
C ALA A 227 1.38 54.14 -49.23
N GLU A 228 2.67 53.97 -48.92
CA GLU A 228 3.74 54.84 -49.43
C GLU A 228 3.83 54.80 -50.96
N LEU A 229 3.78 53.61 -51.56
CA LEU A 229 3.77 53.44 -53.02
C LEU A 229 2.51 54.07 -53.64
N ALA A 230 1.35 53.94 -53.00
CA ALA A 230 0.12 54.57 -53.48
C ALA A 230 0.18 56.10 -53.42
N GLU A 231 0.79 56.68 -52.38
CA GLU A 231 1.07 58.12 -52.28
C GLU A 231 2.06 58.56 -53.37
N GLN A 232 3.14 57.80 -53.59
CA GLN A 232 4.09 58.06 -54.67
C GLN A 232 3.42 57.97 -56.05
N GLU A 233 2.58 56.97 -56.30
CA GLU A 233 1.80 56.88 -57.54
C GLU A 233 0.84 58.05 -57.71
N ARG A 234 0.16 58.50 -56.64
CA ARG A 234 -0.71 59.69 -56.68
C ARG A 234 0.10 60.93 -57.03
N ALA A 235 1.21 61.18 -56.35
CA ALA A 235 2.09 62.32 -56.63
C ALA A 235 2.68 62.25 -58.06
N ALA A 236 3.04 61.04 -58.54
CA ALA A 236 3.48 60.81 -59.91
C ALA A 236 2.37 61.09 -60.92
N ARG A 237 1.12 60.69 -60.64
CA ARG A 237 -0.05 61.01 -61.49
C ARG A 237 -0.36 62.50 -61.49
N GLU A 238 -0.29 63.17 -60.35
CA GLU A 238 -0.49 64.62 -60.23
C GLU A 238 0.58 65.39 -61.00
N SER A 239 1.85 65.05 -60.82
CA SER A 239 2.95 65.67 -61.58
C SER A 239 2.85 65.37 -63.08
N ALA A 240 2.46 64.15 -63.48
CA ALA A 240 2.19 63.83 -64.88
C ALA A 240 1.02 64.65 -65.45
N SER A 241 -0.06 64.86 -64.68
CA SER A 241 -1.18 65.72 -65.07
C SER A 241 -0.74 67.17 -65.22
N GLN A 242 0.06 67.70 -64.29
CA GLN A 242 0.63 69.05 -64.38
C GLN A 242 1.52 69.21 -65.61
N LEU A 243 2.38 68.22 -65.89
CA LEU A 243 3.23 68.22 -67.09
C LEU A 243 2.40 68.15 -68.37
N GLN A 244 1.30 67.38 -68.39
CA GLN A 244 0.37 67.35 -69.52
C GLN A 244 -0.32 68.70 -69.72
N GLU A 245 -0.73 69.37 -68.65
CA GLU A 245 -1.33 70.71 -68.72
C GLU A 245 -0.32 71.76 -69.22
N GLN A 246 0.93 71.72 -68.74
CA GLN A 246 2.02 72.55 -69.25
C GLN A 246 2.35 72.26 -70.72
N LEU A 247 2.32 71.00 -71.14
CA LEU A 247 2.48 70.62 -72.55
C LEU A 247 1.31 71.13 -73.40
N ALA A 248 0.09 71.09 -72.88
CA ALA A 248 -1.08 71.62 -73.56
C ALA A 248 -1.01 73.14 -73.71
N SER A 249 -0.61 73.86 -72.65
CA SER A 249 -0.43 75.31 -72.71
C SER A 249 0.72 75.70 -73.66
N ALA A 250 1.85 75.00 -73.62
CA ALA A 250 2.96 75.22 -74.54
C ALA A 250 2.56 74.94 -76.01
N ARG A 251 1.77 73.90 -76.26
CA ARG A 251 1.21 73.63 -77.61
C ARG A 251 0.24 74.72 -78.06
N GLN A 252 -0.59 75.22 -77.15
CA GLN A 252 -1.50 76.32 -77.45
C GLN A 252 -0.75 77.63 -77.72
N GLU A 253 0.30 77.91 -76.95
CA GLU A 253 1.20 79.03 -77.21
C GLU A 253 1.90 78.88 -78.57
N GLN A 254 2.38 77.68 -78.89
CA GLN A 254 2.96 77.39 -80.19
C GLN A 254 1.94 77.60 -81.33
N GLN A 255 0.72 77.07 -81.22
CA GLN A 255 -0.34 77.31 -82.21
C GLN A 255 -0.65 78.79 -82.36
N SER A 256 -0.76 79.54 -81.27
CA SER A 256 -0.97 81.00 -81.32
C SER A 256 0.22 81.73 -81.95
N ALA A 257 1.45 81.21 -81.80
CA ALA A 257 2.64 81.76 -82.44
C ALA A 257 2.66 81.44 -83.95
N GLU A 258 2.24 80.23 -84.35
CA GLU A 258 2.06 79.84 -85.75
C GLU A 258 0.95 80.66 -86.43
N GLU A 259 -0.20 80.88 -85.77
CA GLU A 259 -1.25 81.77 -86.26
C GLU A 259 -0.77 83.22 -86.40
N ARG A 260 0.00 83.73 -85.43
CA ARG A 260 0.62 85.06 -85.54
C ARG A 260 1.62 85.13 -86.68
N ALA A 261 2.42 84.09 -86.91
CA ALA A 261 3.34 84.00 -88.04
C ALA A 261 2.57 83.99 -89.37
N ALA A 262 1.47 83.22 -89.46
CA ALA A 262 0.61 83.19 -90.65
C ALA A 262 -0.04 84.55 -90.94
N VAL A 263 -0.45 85.30 -89.90
CA VAL A 263 -0.96 86.67 -90.05
C VAL A 263 0.12 87.62 -90.56
N VAL A 264 1.36 87.47 -90.11
CA VAL A 264 2.50 88.27 -90.60
C VAL A 264 2.82 87.93 -92.05
N GLU A 265 2.81 86.65 -92.43
CA GLU A 265 3.00 86.22 -93.82
C GLU A 265 1.88 86.71 -94.75
N ALA A 266 0.62 86.64 -94.33
CA ALA A 266 -0.51 87.16 -95.09
C ALA A 266 -0.39 88.68 -95.31
N ARG A 267 0.05 89.42 -94.30
CA ARG A 267 0.25 90.88 -94.39
C ARG A 267 1.46 91.26 -95.24
N ALA A 268 2.49 90.41 -95.27
CA ALA A 268 3.61 90.56 -96.19
C ALA A 268 3.20 90.30 -97.65
N ALA A 269 2.30 89.32 -97.88
CA ALA A 269 1.74 89.05 -99.20
C ALA A 269 0.83 90.19 -99.69
N GLU A 270 -0.03 90.75 -98.84
CA GLU A 270 -0.82 91.95 -99.16
C GLU A 270 0.08 93.15 -99.48
N LEU A 271 1.15 93.36 -98.71
CA LEU A 271 2.11 94.44 -98.99
C LEU A 271 2.81 94.25 -100.35
N ALA A 272 3.19 93.02 -100.72
CA ALA A 272 3.77 92.72 -102.02
C ALA A 272 2.78 92.97 -103.17
N GLU A 273 1.50 92.64 -102.98
CA GLU A 273 0.43 92.89 -103.96
C GLU A 273 0.12 94.40 -104.09
N THR A 274 0.22 95.16 -102.99
CA THR A 274 0.13 96.62 -103.03
C THR A 274 1.33 97.28 -103.69
N GLU A 275 2.54 96.76 -103.53
CA GLU A 275 3.71 97.24 -104.27
C GLU A 275 3.57 96.98 -105.77
N GLU A 276 3.10 95.80 -106.17
CA GLU A 276 2.91 95.45 -107.57
C GLU A 276 1.83 96.33 -108.25
N SER A 277 0.72 96.60 -107.54
CA SER A 277 -0.34 97.49 -108.04
C SER A 277 0.10 98.96 -108.10
N LEU A 278 0.95 99.42 -107.17
CA LEU A 278 1.53 100.76 -107.21
C LEU A 278 2.51 100.94 -108.38
N LEU A 279 3.26 99.88 -108.73
CA LEU A 279 4.18 99.86 -109.86
C LEU A 279 3.42 99.91 -111.20
N LYS A 280 2.34 99.12 -111.31
CA LYS A 280 1.41 99.19 -112.46
C LYS A 280 0.75 100.56 -112.60
N ALA A 281 0.37 101.20 -111.48
CA ALA A 281 -0.19 102.55 -111.48
C ALA A 281 0.85 103.62 -111.89
N LYS A 282 2.12 103.47 -111.49
CA LYS A 282 3.21 104.34 -111.95
C LYS A 282 3.46 104.22 -113.45
N GLU A 283 3.45 103.01 -114.02
CA GLU A 283 3.60 102.81 -115.47
C GLU A 283 2.44 103.39 -116.28
N LEU A 284 1.21 103.32 -115.75
CA LEU A 284 0.03 103.93 -116.38
C LEU A 284 0.09 105.46 -116.34
N ALA A 285 0.48 106.04 -115.20
CA ALA A 285 0.67 107.48 -115.05
C ALA A 285 1.80 108.02 -115.95
N ALA A 286 2.87 107.23 -116.16
CA ALA A 286 3.94 107.59 -117.10
C ALA A 286 3.46 107.63 -118.56
N LYS A 287 2.62 106.66 -118.96
CA LYS A 287 2.01 106.61 -120.30
C LYS A 287 1.00 107.74 -120.55
N GLU A 288 0.22 108.12 -119.53
CA GLU A 288 -0.71 109.26 -119.63
C GLU A 288 0.03 110.61 -119.71
N LEU A 289 1.17 110.75 -119.04
CA LEU A 289 2.03 111.93 -119.14
C LEU A 289 2.66 112.05 -120.54
N GLU A 290 3.08 110.94 -121.13
CA GLU A 290 3.64 110.87 -122.49
C GLU A 290 2.57 111.21 -123.56
N ALA A 291 1.33 110.75 -123.36
CA ALA A 291 0.19 111.10 -124.20
C ALA A 291 -0.22 112.58 -124.09
N ALA A 292 -0.15 113.18 -122.89
CA ALA A 292 -0.42 114.60 -122.67
C ALA A 292 0.67 115.51 -123.27
N GLN A 293 1.94 115.08 -123.24
CA GLN A 293 3.05 115.80 -123.86
C GLN A 293 3.02 115.74 -125.40
N ALA A 294 2.52 114.64 -125.99
CA ALA A 294 2.26 114.54 -127.43
C ALA A 294 1.09 115.44 -127.89
N GLN A 295 0.05 115.64 -127.06
CA GLN A 295 -1.07 116.54 -127.37
C GLN A 295 -0.70 118.04 -127.25
N ALA A 296 0.24 118.41 -126.37
CA ALA A 296 0.73 119.78 -126.28
C ALA A 296 1.67 120.17 -127.45
N ALA A 297 2.44 119.22 -127.99
CA ALA A 297 3.29 119.43 -129.17
C ALA A 297 2.49 119.63 -130.48
N ALA A 298 1.30 119.06 -130.59
CA ALA A 298 0.43 119.21 -131.77
C ALA A 298 -0.27 120.58 -131.89
N LEU A 299 -0.44 121.30 -130.77
CA LEU A 299 -1.03 122.65 -130.75
C LEU A 299 -0.01 123.74 -131.12
N GLY A 300 1.29 123.54 -130.83
CA GLY A 300 2.36 124.46 -131.22
C GLY A 300 2.65 124.51 -132.72
N VAL A 301 2.39 123.44 -133.47
CA VAL A 301 2.57 123.40 -134.93
C VAL A 301 1.45 124.15 -135.67
N ARG A 302 0.24 124.22 -135.09
CA ARG A 302 -0.93 124.84 -135.72
C ARG A 302 -1.01 126.36 -135.53
N GLU A 303 -0.31 126.91 -134.53
CA GLU A 303 -0.12 128.36 -134.36
C GLU A 303 1.03 128.93 -135.23
N ALA A 304 2.01 128.10 -135.62
CA ALA A 304 3.10 128.51 -136.51
C ALA A 304 2.65 128.67 -137.98
N GLU A 305 1.73 127.83 -138.47
CA GLU A 305 1.19 127.92 -139.83
C GLU A 305 0.25 129.12 -140.04
N LEU A 306 -0.45 129.56 -138.98
CA LEU A 306 -1.34 130.72 -139.03
C LEU A 306 -0.58 132.05 -139.09
N ASN A 307 0.59 132.13 -138.43
CA ASN A 307 1.45 133.32 -138.45
C ASN A 307 2.22 133.47 -139.77
N ALA A 308 2.61 132.37 -140.42
CA ALA A 308 3.20 132.40 -141.75
C ALA A 308 2.21 132.90 -142.81
N SER A 309 0.94 132.47 -142.73
CA SER A 309 -0.12 132.90 -143.64
C SER A 309 -0.52 134.38 -143.47
N GLN A 310 -0.31 134.96 -142.28
CA GLN A 310 -0.55 136.40 -142.04
C GLN A 310 0.59 137.29 -142.55
N GLN A 311 1.83 136.77 -142.67
CA GLN A 311 2.96 137.53 -143.21
C GLN A 311 2.93 137.61 -144.74
N GLU A 312 2.51 136.54 -145.45
CA GLU A 312 2.31 136.57 -146.92
C GLU A 312 1.23 137.57 -147.37
N LEU A 313 0.15 137.75 -146.60
CA LEU A 313 -0.92 138.69 -146.92
C LEU A 313 -0.51 140.18 -146.77
N VAL A 314 0.52 140.46 -145.98
CA VAL A 314 1.06 141.83 -145.81
C VAL A 314 2.03 142.18 -146.93
N GLU A 315 2.80 141.22 -147.47
CA GLU A 315 3.65 141.45 -148.62
C GLU A 315 2.85 141.60 -149.92
N LEU A 316 1.81 140.79 -150.13
CA LEU A 316 0.94 140.92 -151.31
C LEU A 316 0.15 142.24 -151.34
N ARG A 317 -0.17 142.81 -150.17
CA ARG A 317 -0.77 144.16 -150.08
C ARG A 317 0.21 145.27 -150.44
N ARG A 318 1.49 145.13 -150.10
CA ARG A 318 2.52 146.11 -150.45
C ARG A 318 2.85 146.10 -151.94
N GLU A 319 2.85 144.94 -152.57
CA GLU A 319 3.05 144.83 -154.03
C GLU A 319 1.87 145.40 -154.82
N HIS A 320 0.63 145.21 -154.35
CA HIS A 320 -0.55 145.77 -155.00
C HIS A 320 -0.61 147.31 -154.92
N ASP A 321 -0.21 147.91 -153.78
CA ASP A 321 -0.16 149.37 -153.64
C ASP A 321 0.99 150.00 -154.47
N ALA A 322 2.11 149.28 -154.66
CA ALA A 322 3.21 149.71 -155.52
C ALA A 322 2.83 149.70 -157.02
N LEU A 323 2.15 148.65 -157.50
CA LEU A 323 1.68 148.55 -158.89
C LEU A 323 0.56 149.54 -159.23
N ARG A 324 -0.28 149.92 -158.25
CA ARG A 324 -1.30 150.96 -158.47
C ARG A 324 -0.70 152.35 -158.64
N MET A 325 0.39 152.66 -157.92
CA MET A 325 1.08 153.94 -158.08
C MET A 325 1.85 154.03 -159.40
N GLU A 326 2.37 152.93 -159.92
CA GLU A 326 3.01 152.91 -161.25
C GLU A 326 1.98 153.05 -162.39
N TYR A 327 0.79 152.46 -162.26
CA TYR A 327 -0.28 152.65 -163.25
C TYR A 327 -0.83 154.09 -163.27
N ALA A 328 -0.83 154.76 -162.11
CA ALA A 328 -1.19 156.18 -162.01
C ALA A 328 -0.12 157.12 -162.63
N LYS A 329 1.15 156.70 -162.71
CA LYS A 329 2.20 157.48 -163.40
C LYS A 329 2.19 157.27 -164.91
N LEU A 330 2.00 156.04 -165.37
CA LEU A 330 2.06 155.71 -166.80
C LEU A 330 0.87 156.26 -167.61
N GLN A 331 -0.29 156.47 -166.98
CA GLN A 331 -1.44 157.05 -167.66
C GLN A 331 -1.40 158.59 -167.74
N ASN A 332 -0.65 159.25 -166.83
CA ASN A 332 -0.37 160.69 -166.95
C ASN A 332 0.67 161.00 -168.04
N GLU A 333 1.63 160.09 -168.29
CA GLU A 333 2.65 160.27 -169.34
C GLU A 333 2.11 159.97 -170.75
N TYR A 334 1.07 159.15 -170.90
CA TYR A 334 0.39 158.99 -172.19
C TYR A 334 -0.47 160.21 -172.58
N ASN A 335 -0.92 161.00 -171.59
CA ASN A 335 -1.58 162.29 -171.82
C ASN A 335 -0.62 163.37 -172.36
N GLU A 336 0.70 163.13 -172.41
CA GLU A 336 1.68 164.12 -172.89
C GLU A 336 2.33 163.76 -174.25
N TRP A 337 2.21 162.51 -174.74
CA TRP A 337 2.96 162.04 -175.93
C TRP A 337 2.16 161.92 -177.24
N ILE A 338 0.84 162.18 -177.25
CA ILE A 338 0.05 162.26 -178.50
C ILE A 338 -0.61 163.63 -178.75
N ASP A 339 -0.57 164.55 -177.78
CA ASP A 339 -0.81 165.99 -178.03
C ASP A 339 0.35 166.69 -178.79
N LEU A 340 1.34 165.94 -179.30
CA LEU A 340 2.51 166.46 -180.04
C LEU A 340 2.66 165.97 -181.50
N ILE A 341 1.63 165.31 -182.07
CA ILE A 341 1.52 165.04 -183.52
C ILE A 341 0.55 165.98 -184.25
N ASP A 342 -0.32 166.73 -183.58
CA ASP A 342 -1.19 167.71 -184.25
C ASP A 342 -1.27 169.02 -183.47
N ASN A 343 -0.22 169.84 -183.59
CA ASN A 343 -0.27 171.24 -184.03
C ASN A 343 0.82 172.12 -183.38
N PRO A 344 1.31 173.11 -184.15
CA PRO A 344 2.56 173.86 -183.93
C PRO A 344 2.57 174.88 -182.78
#